data_AF-A0A7Y5UTE8-F1
#
_entry.id   AF-A0A7Y5UTE8-F1
#
_cell.length_a   1.000
_cell.length_b   1.000
_cell.length_c   1.000
_cell.angle_alpha   90.00
_cell.angle_beta   90.00
_cell.angle_gamma   90.00
#
_symmetry.space_group_name_H-M   'P 1'
#
loop_
_entity.id
_entity.type
_entity.pdbx_description
1 polymer ?
#
loop_
_entity_poly.entity_id
_entity_poly.type
_entity_poly.pdbx_seq_one_letter_code
_entity_poly.pdbx_strand_id
1 'polypeptide(L)'
;VLGNGVDKPWPAGPLAERMALEGLLVAEYPPGTSPRRHHFPERNRLISGLCSAVVVIEAAHASGSLITARWAIDQGRSVFALPGRVDHPMARGCHRLLREGAWLVEEPEEVLADLGISARPSHAGANDMTRATEGASDEAVALLEQLLGESLTPDDLSERSGRPLASVLATLVELEVTGRVVRGAGALYRLA
;
A
#
# COMPACT_ATOMS: atom_id res chain seq x y z
N VAL A 1 -13.72 -1.99 -11.61
CA VAL A 1 -13.92 -3.45 -11.39
C VAL A 1 -15.37 -3.71 -10.98
N LEU A 2 -16.02 -4.75 -11.50
CA LEU A 2 -17.45 -5.03 -11.34
C LEU A 2 -17.70 -6.40 -10.69
N GLY A 3 -18.76 -6.51 -9.87
CA GLY A 3 -19.18 -7.76 -9.23
C GLY A 3 -20.23 -8.54 -10.04
N ASN A 4 -20.28 -8.32 -11.35
CA ASN A 4 -21.29 -8.88 -12.25
C ASN A 4 -20.78 -8.79 -13.70
N GLY A 5 -21.57 -9.27 -14.67
CA GLY A 5 -21.18 -9.24 -16.09
C GLY A 5 -20.88 -7.83 -16.60
N VAL A 6 -19.83 -7.68 -17.40
CA VAL A 6 -19.37 -6.38 -17.91
C VAL A 6 -20.39 -5.69 -18.82
N ASP A 7 -21.29 -6.46 -19.43
CA ASP A 7 -22.38 -6.00 -20.30
C ASP A 7 -23.48 -5.23 -19.56
N LYS A 8 -23.57 -5.36 -18.23
CA LYS A 8 -24.59 -4.68 -17.40
C LYS A 8 -23.98 -4.06 -16.14
N PRO A 9 -23.11 -3.05 -16.24
CA PRO A 9 -22.43 -2.49 -15.07
C PRO A 9 -23.38 -2.13 -13.93
N TRP A 10 -23.05 -2.55 -12.70
CA TRP A 10 -23.82 -2.22 -11.50
C TRP A 10 -22.97 -1.50 -10.45
N PRO A 11 -23.44 -0.37 -9.89
CA PRO A 11 -24.66 0.35 -10.25
C PRO A 11 -24.57 0.95 -11.66
N ALA A 12 -25.70 0.98 -12.38
CA ALA A 12 -25.79 1.63 -13.69
C ALA A 12 -25.84 3.16 -13.53
N GLY A 13 -25.43 3.89 -14.56
CA GLY A 13 -25.55 5.34 -14.62
C GLY A 13 -24.39 6.01 -15.37
N PRO A 14 -24.40 7.36 -15.43
CA PRO A 14 -23.47 8.13 -16.26
C PRO A 14 -21.99 7.90 -15.95
N LEU A 15 -21.66 7.54 -14.70
CA LEU A 15 -20.28 7.21 -14.33
C LEU A 15 -19.82 5.90 -14.97
N ALA A 16 -20.66 4.87 -15.01
CA ALA A 16 -20.30 3.59 -15.62
C ALA A 16 -20.12 3.75 -17.15
N GLU A 17 -20.98 4.54 -17.78
CA GLU A 17 -20.88 4.87 -19.22
C GLU A 17 -19.58 5.63 -19.53
N ARG A 18 -19.27 6.69 -18.75
CA ARG A 18 -18.00 7.40 -18.90
C ARG A 18 -16.79 6.50 -18.69
N MET A 19 -16.82 5.62 -17.68
CA MET A 19 -15.72 4.68 -17.44
C MET A 19 -15.56 3.65 -18.56
N ALA A 20 -16.63 3.28 -19.26
CA ALA A 20 -16.55 2.41 -20.43
C ALA A 20 -15.93 3.10 -21.65
N LEU A 21 -16.09 4.44 -21.76
CA LEU A 21 -15.61 5.24 -22.89
C LEU A 21 -14.18 5.79 -22.69
N GLU A 22 -13.90 6.29 -21.49
CA GLU A 22 -12.69 7.06 -21.18
C GLU A 22 -11.75 6.34 -20.20
N GLY A 23 -12.16 5.19 -19.67
CA GLY A 23 -11.39 4.43 -18.70
C GLY A 23 -11.45 2.93 -18.95
N LEU A 24 -11.62 2.17 -17.87
CA LEU A 24 -11.64 0.71 -17.93
C LEU A 24 -12.66 0.10 -16.97
N LEU A 25 -13.48 -0.81 -17.50
CA LEU A 25 -14.32 -1.71 -16.73
C LEU A 25 -13.76 -3.13 -16.82
N VAL A 26 -13.53 -3.74 -15.65
CA VAL A 26 -13.03 -5.11 -15.52
C VAL A 26 -14.06 -5.93 -14.75
N ALA A 27 -14.40 -7.11 -15.25
CA ALA A 27 -15.26 -8.09 -14.59
C ALA A 27 -14.70 -9.50 -14.80
N GLU A 28 -14.82 -10.35 -13.78
CA GLU A 28 -14.47 -11.77 -13.87
C GLU A 28 -15.67 -12.65 -14.25
N TYR A 29 -16.88 -12.10 -14.15
CA TYR A 29 -18.13 -12.81 -14.44
C TYR A 29 -18.49 -12.73 -15.92
N PRO A 30 -19.01 -13.82 -16.53
CA PRO A 30 -19.45 -13.83 -17.92
C PRO A 30 -20.56 -12.78 -18.20
N PRO A 31 -20.68 -12.30 -19.44
CA PRO A 31 -21.79 -11.45 -19.86
C PRO A 31 -23.15 -12.06 -19.49
N GLY A 32 -24.10 -11.22 -19.08
CA GLY A 32 -25.43 -11.60 -18.62
C GLY A 32 -25.52 -11.92 -17.12
N THR A 33 -24.39 -12.04 -16.42
CA THR A 33 -24.38 -12.31 -14.97
C THR A 33 -24.93 -11.12 -14.19
N SER A 34 -25.99 -11.36 -13.42
CA SER A 34 -26.62 -10.34 -12.55
C SER A 34 -25.82 -10.11 -11.26
N PRO A 35 -25.86 -8.90 -10.65
CA PRO A 35 -25.18 -8.63 -9.39
C PRO A 35 -25.78 -9.45 -8.24
N ARG A 36 -24.93 -10.11 -7.46
CA ARG A 36 -25.32 -10.85 -6.25
C ARG A 36 -24.48 -10.40 -5.06
N ARG A 37 -25.06 -10.43 -3.86
CA ARG A 37 -24.40 -9.94 -2.63
C ARG A 37 -23.01 -10.54 -2.39
N HIS A 38 -22.82 -11.83 -2.67
CA HIS A 38 -21.52 -12.50 -2.46
C HIS A 38 -20.46 -12.14 -3.52
N HIS A 39 -20.86 -11.71 -4.72
CA HIS A 39 -19.92 -11.30 -5.75
C HIS A 39 -19.11 -10.05 -5.35
N PHE A 40 -19.66 -9.18 -4.49
CA PHE A 40 -19.00 -7.92 -4.12
C PHE A 40 -17.77 -8.15 -3.23
N PRO A 41 -17.85 -8.92 -2.11
CA PRO A 41 -16.66 -9.34 -1.37
C PRO A 41 -15.64 -10.10 -2.22
N GLU A 42 -16.09 -11.02 -3.09
CA GLU A 42 -15.20 -11.82 -3.93
C GLU A 42 -14.42 -10.95 -4.91
N ARG A 43 -15.09 -9.98 -5.56
CA ARG A 43 -14.44 -9.06 -6.49
C ARG A 43 -13.39 -8.19 -5.82
N ASN A 44 -13.49 -7.91 -4.51
CA ASN A 44 -12.59 -6.96 -3.86
C ASN A 44 -11.11 -7.37 -3.97
N ARG A 45 -10.82 -8.68 -4.07
CA ARG A 45 -9.45 -9.17 -4.31
C ARG A 45 -8.85 -8.68 -5.64
N LEU A 46 -9.69 -8.46 -6.66
CA LEU A 46 -9.25 -7.91 -7.94
C LEU A 46 -8.96 -6.42 -7.83
N ILE A 47 -9.69 -5.69 -6.98
CA ILE A 47 -9.45 -4.26 -6.76
C ILE A 47 -8.05 -4.08 -6.19
N SER A 48 -7.75 -4.73 -5.06
CA SER A 48 -6.44 -4.65 -4.43
C SER A 48 -5.34 -5.24 -5.32
N GLY A 49 -5.63 -6.34 -6.02
CA GLY A 49 -4.63 -7.03 -6.85
C GLY A 49 -4.14 -6.21 -8.04
N LEU A 50 -5.02 -5.36 -8.59
CA LEU A 50 -4.71 -4.43 -9.69
C LEU A 50 -4.02 -3.14 -9.23
N CYS A 51 -3.87 -2.92 -7.92
CA CYS A 51 -3.28 -1.71 -7.36
C CYS A 51 -1.89 -1.99 -6.75
N SER A 52 -0.99 -1.01 -6.79
CA SER A 52 0.27 -1.05 -6.04
C SER A 52 0.07 -0.76 -4.56
N ALA A 53 -0.90 0.09 -4.23
CA ALA A 53 -1.30 0.44 -2.86
C ALA A 53 -2.82 0.63 -2.76
N VAL A 54 -3.36 0.46 -1.55
CA VAL A 54 -4.78 0.70 -1.25
C VAL A 54 -4.91 1.75 -0.15
N VAL A 55 -5.69 2.80 -0.42
CA VAL A 55 -5.99 3.86 0.55
C VAL A 55 -7.44 3.75 1.01
N VAL A 56 -7.65 3.67 2.32
CA VAL A 56 -8.98 3.64 2.94
C VAL A 56 -9.29 5.01 3.55
N ILE A 57 -10.20 5.73 2.90
CA ILE A 57 -10.61 7.08 3.31
C ILE A 57 -11.56 7.02 4.52
N GLU A 58 -12.63 6.23 4.41
CA GLU A 58 -13.62 6.05 5.46
C GLU A 58 -14.14 4.61 5.49
N ALA A 59 -14.26 4.05 6.68
CA ALA A 59 -14.79 2.70 6.89
C ALA A 59 -15.45 2.56 8.26
N ALA A 60 -16.72 2.17 8.29
CA ALA A 60 -17.35 1.63 9.50
C ALA A 60 -16.65 0.34 9.97
N HIS A 61 -16.85 -0.07 11.22
CA HIS A 61 -16.28 -1.31 11.79
C HIS A 61 -16.55 -2.58 10.97
N ALA A 62 -17.70 -2.66 10.30
CA ALA A 62 -18.13 -3.76 9.43
C ALA A 62 -18.21 -3.38 7.93
N SER A 63 -17.43 -2.37 7.51
CA SER A 63 -17.43 -1.92 6.12
C SER A 63 -16.83 -2.96 5.16
N GLY A 64 -17.41 -3.08 3.96
CA GLY A 64 -16.86 -3.89 2.88
C GLY A 64 -15.48 -3.44 2.41
N SER A 65 -15.12 -2.16 2.61
CA SER A 65 -13.77 -1.64 2.31
C SER A 65 -12.68 -2.33 3.13
N LEU A 66 -13.01 -2.81 4.33
CA LEU A 66 -12.07 -3.54 5.19
C LEU A 66 -11.74 -4.93 4.62
N ILE A 67 -12.61 -5.49 3.78
CA ILE A 67 -12.34 -6.73 3.04
C ILE A 67 -11.28 -6.47 1.98
N THR A 68 -11.39 -5.34 1.25
CA THR A 68 -10.37 -4.93 0.26
C THR A 68 -9.02 -4.69 0.92
N ALA A 69 -9.00 -4.01 2.08
CA ALA A 69 -7.76 -3.77 2.82
C ALA A 69 -7.09 -5.08 3.27
N ARG A 70 -7.86 -6.08 3.70
CA ARG A 70 -7.32 -7.41 4.04
C ARG A 70 -6.74 -8.12 2.83
N TRP A 71 -7.47 -8.14 1.71
CA TRP A 71 -6.93 -8.70 0.46
C TRP A 71 -5.65 -8.01 0.02
N ALA A 72 -5.55 -6.69 0.20
CA ALA A 72 -4.34 -5.94 -0.10
C ALA A 72 -3.15 -6.39 0.77
N ILE A 73 -3.35 -6.55 2.07
CA ILE A 73 -2.32 -7.09 2.99
C ILE A 73 -1.91 -8.50 2.58
N ASP A 74 -2.87 -9.39 2.32
CA ASP A 74 -2.62 -10.78 1.91
C ASP A 74 -1.87 -10.87 0.57
N GLN A 75 -2.02 -9.85 -0.29
CA GLN A 75 -1.35 -9.73 -1.58
C GLN A 75 -0.02 -8.96 -1.51
N GLY A 76 0.44 -8.59 -0.32
CA GLY A 76 1.69 -7.83 -0.14
C GLY A 76 1.62 -6.39 -0.66
N ARG A 77 0.44 -5.76 -0.63
CA ARG A 77 0.25 -4.35 -1.02
C ARG A 77 0.29 -3.43 0.19
N SER A 78 0.87 -2.24 0.04
CA SER A 78 0.79 -1.18 1.05
C SER A 78 -0.67 -0.80 1.29
N VAL A 79 -1.07 -0.74 2.57
CA VAL A 79 -2.39 -0.25 2.98
C VAL A 79 -2.23 1.01 3.79
N PHE A 80 -2.97 2.04 3.38
CA PHE A 80 -3.03 3.33 4.03
C PHE A 80 -4.43 3.57 4.57
N ALA A 81 -4.54 4.30 5.68
CA ALA A 81 -5.81 4.70 6.25
C ALA A 81 -5.77 6.17 6.69
N LEU A 82 -6.76 6.94 6.25
CA LEU A 82 -6.94 8.33 6.67
C LEU A 82 -7.48 8.35 8.11
N PRO A 83 -6.82 9.04 9.06
CA PRO A 83 -7.35 9.18 10.41
C PRO A 83 -8.61 10.06 10.39
N GLY A 84 -9.51 9.80 11.33
CA GLY A 84 -10.71 10.60 11.52
C GLY A 84 -11.03 10.79 13.00
N ARG A 85 -12.03 11.63 13.29
CA ARG A 85 -12.47 11.87 14.67
C ARG A 85 -12.90 10.56 15.35
N VAL A 86 -12.51 10.39 16.61
CA VAL A 86 -12.78 9.16 17.39
C VAL A 86 -14.28 8.90 17.59
N ASP A 87 -15.10 9.95 17.62
CA ASP A 87 -16.55 9.86 17.73
C ASP A 87 -17.26 9.56 16.41
N HIS A 88 -16.58 9.69 15.26
CA HIS A 88 -17.17 9.45 13.95
C HIS A 88 -17.26 7.94 13.66
N PRO A 89 -18.47 7.38 13.42
CA PRO A 89 -18.63 5.95 13.18
C PRO A 89 -17.85 5.41 11.96
N MET A 90 -17.68 6.23 10.91
CA MET A 90 -16.91 5.84 9.73
C MET A 90 -15.39 5.94 9.91
N ALA A 91 -14.89 6.47 11.03
CA ALA A 91 -13.45 6.45 11.32
C ALA A 91 -13.03 5.14 12.00
N ARG A 92 -13.97 4.37 12.56
CA ARG A 92 -13.68 3.19 13.39
C ARG A 92 -12.92 2.08 12.65
N GLY A 93 -13.25 1.86 11.38
CA GLY A 93 -12.56 0.91 10.51
C GLY A 93 -11.15 1.37 10.16
N CYS A 94 -10.97 2.66 9.81
CA CYS A 94 -9.65 3.24 9.59
C CYS A 94 -8.77 3.12 10.84
N HIS A 95 -9.28 3.49 12.02
CA HIS A 95 -8.54 3.31 13.28
C HIS A 95 -8.19 1.86 13.59
N ARG A 96 -9.03 0.90 13.17
CA ARG A 96 -8.69 -0.52 13.32
C ARG A 96 -7.53 -0.90 12.41
N LEU A 97 -7.57 -0.49 11.14
CA LEU A 97 -6.47 -0.71 10.19
C LEU A 97 -5.15 -0.11 10.69
N LEU A 98 -5.19 1.12 11.23
CA LEU A 98 -4.00 1.76 11.81
C LEU A 98 -3.43 0.95 12.98
N ARG A 99 -4.28 0.38 13.86
CA ARG A 99 -3.82 -0.53 14.92
C ARG A 99 -3.31 -1.87 14.40
N GLU A 100 -3.80 -2.31 13.26
CA GLU A 100 -3.39 -3.54 12.56
C GLU A 100 -2.12 -3.33 11.70
N GLY A 101 -1.54 -2.12 11.69
CA GLY A 101 -0.28 -1.81 11.00
C GLY A 101 -0.41 -1.16 9.63
N ALA A 102 -1.61 -0.70 9.24
CA ALA A 102 -1.75 0.18 8.08
C ALA A 102 -1.07 1.53 8.34
N TRP A 103 -0.53 2.13 7.28
CA TRP A 103 0.11 3.44 7.34
C TRP A 103 -0.93 4.54 7.55
N LEU A 104 -0.65 5.45 8.47
CA LEU A 104 -1.39 6.70 8.57
C LEU A 104 -1.00 7.57 7.36
N VAL A 105 -2.02 8.13 6.70
CA VAL A 105 -1.85 9.09 5.62
C VAL A 105 -2.78 10.26 5.87
N GLU A 106 -2.30 11.47 5.60
CA GLU A 106 -3.08 12.71 5.62
C GLU A 106 -3.08 13.36 4.24
N GLU A 107 -2.01 13.19 3.46
CA GLU A 107 -1.82 13.83 2.16
C GLU A 107 -1.49 12.83 1.04
N PRO A 108 -1.95 13.06 -0.22
CA PRO A 108 -1.67 12.17 -1.34
C PRO A 108 -0.17 11.96 -1.62
N GLU A 109 0.65 12.97 -1.36
CA GLU A 109 2.10 12.94 -1.56
C GLU A 109 2.78 11.85 -0.74
N GLU A 110 2.24 11.49 0.43
CA GLU A 110 2.80 10.43 1.28
C GLU A 110 2.60 9.05 0.64
N VAL A 111 1.46 8.82 -0.02
CA VAL A 111 1.20 7.58 -0.78
C VAL A 111 2.11 7.53 -2.01
N LEU A 112 2.25 8.66 -2.71
CA LEU A 112 3.12 8.74 -3.88
C LEU A 112 4.58 8.52 -3.51
N ALA A 113 5.04 9.05 -2.38
CA ALA A 113 6.38 8.83 -1.86
C ALA A 113 6.64 7.35 -1.53
N ASP A 114 5.69 6.65 -0.89
CA ASP A 114 5.83 5.20 -0.62
C ASP A 114 5.92 4.38 -1.92
N LEU A 115 5.20 4.82 -2.97
CA LEU A 115 5.26 4.19 -4.29
C LEU A 115 6.50 4.58 -5.11
N GLY A 116 7.40 5.42 -4.57
CA GLY A 116 8.56 5.96 -5.29
C GLY A 116 8.18 6.94 -6.42
N ILE A 117 6.94 7.41 -6.45
CA ILE A 117 6.41 8.32 -7.47
C ILE A 117 6.64 9.76 -6.98
N SER A 118 7.86 10.26 -7.17
CA SER A 118 8.18 11.63 -6.82
C SER A 118 7.53 12.64 -7.78
N ALA A 119 6.63 13.50 -7.27
CA ALA A 119 6.07 14.66 -8.00
C ALA A 119 7.07 15.83 -8.12
N ARG A 120 8.21 15.76 -7.42
CA ARG A 120 9.34 16.70 -7.51
C ARG A 120 10.63 15.92 -7.53
N PRO A 121 11.67 16.30 -8.28
CA PRO A 121 13.02 15.81 -8.00
C PRO A 121 13.34 16.19 -6.56
N SER A 122 13.34 15.20 -5.66
CA SER A 122 13.50 15.39 -4.23
C SER A 122 14.89 15.96 -3.95
N HIS A 123 14.95 17.22 -3.55
CA HIS A 123 16.13 17.79 -2.89
C HIS A 123 16.20 17.38 -1.39
N ALA A 124 15.39 16.40 -0.96
CA ALA A 124 15.41 15.83 0.40
C ALA A 124 16.47 14.73 0.59
N GLY A 125 17.04 14.16 -0.49
CA GLY A 125 17.95 13.02 -0.40
C GLY A 125 19.28 13.28 0.31
N ALA A 126 19.72 14.54 0.45
CA ALA A 126 21.00 14.83 1.08
C ALA A 126 20.95 14.83 2.63
N ASN A 127 19.86 15.30 3.24
CA ASN A 127 19.81 15.50 4.70
C ASN A 127 19.41 14.23 5.46
N ASP A 128 18.47 13.44 4.94
CA ASP A 128 18.08 12.16 5.56
C ASP A 128 19.15 11.08 5.40
N MET A 129 19.83 11.04 4.25
CA MET A 129 20.94 10.11 4.02
C MET A 129 22.13 10.43 4.94
N THR A 130 22.45 11.72 5.15
CA THR A 130 23.54 12.10 6.06
C THR A 130 23.25 11.64 7.50
N ARG A 131 22.02 11.81 7.99
CA ARG A 131 21.63 11.35 9.34
C ARG A 131 21.52 9.82 9.45
N ALA A 132 21.05 9.15 8.40
CA ALA A 132 20.92 7.69 8.38
C ALA A 132 22.28 6.98 8.29
N THR A 133 23.27 7.58 7.61
CA THR A 133 24.60 6.99 7.40
C THR A 133 25.63 7.35 8.47
N GLU A 134 25.35 8.37 9.31
CA GLU A 134 26.22 8.78 10.40
C GLU A 134 26.52 7.61 11.37
N GLY A 135 27.74 7.07 11.30
CA GLY A 135 28.20 5.96 12.14
C GLY A 135 27.63 4.59 11.75
N ALA A 136 27.14 4.42 10.52
CA ALA A 136 26.74 3.14 9.96
C ALA A 136 27.94 2.40 9.34
N SER A 137 27.89 1.06 9.30
CA SER A 137 28.88 0.26 8.56
C SER A 137 28.70 0.42 7.04
N ASP A 138 29.73 0.14 6.24
CA ASP A 138 29.65 0.19 4.78
C ASP A 138 28.50 -0.69 4.22
N GLU A 139 28.20 -1.79 4.90
CA GLU A 139 27.06 -2.66 4.58
C GLU A 139 25.72 -1.99 4.84
N ALA A 140 25.57 -1.34 6.00
CA ALA A 140 24.38 -0.60 6.34
C ALA A 140 24.17 0.59 5.41
N VAL A 141 25.22 1.33 5.06
CA VAL A 141 25.16 2.45 4.10
C VAL A 141 24.64 1.95 2.75
N ALA A 142 25.20 0.85 2.22
CA ALA A 142 24.77 0.30 0.93
C ALA A 142 23.31 -0.17 0.89
N LEU A 143 22.75 -0.60 2.03
CA LEU A 143 21.32 -0.93 2.14
C LEU A 143 20.45 0.32 2.27
N LEU A 144 20.87 1.31 3.07
CA LEU A 144 20.18 2.58 3.21
C LEU A 144 20.11 3.35 1.89
N GLU A 145 21.15 3.29 1.06
CA GLU A 145 21.18 3.85 -0.29
C GLU A 145 20.16 3.22 -1.23
N GLN A 146 19.81 1.94 -1.03
CA GLN A 146 18.77 1.28 -1.84
C GLN A 146 17.35 1.62 -1.37
N LEU A 147 17.20 2.04 -0.11
CA LEU A 147 15.93 2.47 0.48
C LEU A 147 15.64 3.97 0.25
N LEU A 148 16.50 4.67 -0.51
CA LEU A 148 16.35 6.08 -0.83
C LEU A 148 15.18 6.30 -1.79
N GLY A 149 14.01 6.62 -1.24
CA GLY A 149 12.81 6.91 -2.01
C GLY A 149 12.06 5.68 -2.52
N GLU A 150 12.36 4.48 -1.99
CA GLU A 150 11.65 3.24 -2.30
C GLU A 150 11.50 2.39 -1.03
N SER A 151 10.35 1.74 -0.87
CA SER A 151 10.10 0.73 0.18
C SER A 151 10.40 -0.66 -0.40
N LEU A 152 11.32 -1.42 0.21
CA LEU A 152 11.78 -2.71 -0.33
C LEU A 152 11.63 -3.85 0.68
N THR A 153 11.41 -5.07 0.20
CA THR A 153 11.44 -6.27 1.05
C THR A 153 12.89 -6.70 1.30
N PRO A 154 13.15 -7.51 2.35
CA PRO A 154 14.46 -8.13 2.56
C PRO A 154 14.93 -8.97 1.37
N ASP A 155 14.00 -9.62 0.66
CA ASP A 155 14.29 -10.41 -0.53
C ASP A 155 14.76 -9.51 -1.68
N ASP A 156 14.06 -8.39 -1.94
CA ASP A 156 14.48 -7.41 -2.96
C ASP A 156 15.87 -6.84 -2.67
N LEU A 157 16.13 -6.49 -1.40
CA LEU A 157 17.42 -5.97 -0.96
C LEU A 157 18.53 -7.02 -1.08
N SER A 158 18.24 -8.29 -0.79
CA SER A 158 19.17 -9.41 -0.97
C SER A 158 19.54 -9.60 -2.44
N GLU A 159 18.55 -9.58 -3.34
CA GLU A 159 18.75 -9.73 -4.77
C GLU A 159 19.56 -8.56 -5.37
N ARG A 160 19.18 -7.31 -5.05
CA ARG A 160 19.85 -6.11 -5.58
C ARG A 160 21.27 -5.92 -5.04
N SER A 161 21.50 -6.24 -3.77
CA SER A 161 22.83 -6.12 -3.15
C SER A 161 23.75 -7.30 -3.45
N GLY A 162 23.21 -8.42 -3.97
CA GLY A 162 23.95 -9.68 -4.13
C GLY A 162 24.38 -10.31 -2.81
N ARG A 163 23.79 -9.89 -1.68
CA ARG A 163 24.14 -10.37 -0.34
C ARG A 163 23.19 -11.48 0.11
N PRO A 164 23.64 -12.41 0.96
CA PRO A 164 22.75 -13.41 1.55
C PRO A 164 21.62 -12.75 2.37
N LEU A 165 20.40 -13.23 2.19
CA LEU A 165 19.20 -12.74 2.91
C LEU A 165 19.41 -12.65 4.44
N ALA A 166 20.11 -13.63 5.02
CA ALA A 166 20.41 -13.63 6.45
C ALA A 166 21.28 -12.44 6.89
N SER A 167 22.22 -11.98 6.05
CA SER A 167 23.04 -10.79 6.32
C SER A 167 22.18 -9.53 6.26
N VAL A 168 21.37 -9.40 5.21
CA VAL A 168 20.47 -8.28 5.01
C VAL A 168 19.49 -8.14 6.18
N LEU A 169 18.88 -9.25 6.61
CA LEU A 169 17.97 -9.27 7.76
C LEU A 169 18.67 -8.84 9.05
N ALA A 170 19.91 -9.31 9.30
CA ALA A 170 20.66 -8.91 10.49
C ALA A 170 20.95 -7.40 10.50
N THR A 171 21.37 -6.84 9.37
CA THR A 171 21.63 -5.40 9.24
C THR A 171 20.36 -4.56 9.34
N LEU A 172 19.25 -5.00 8.74
CA LEU A 172 17.96 -4.31 8.84
C LEU A 172 17.45 -4.25 10.27
N VAL A 173 17.63 -5.32 11.06
CA VAL A 173 17.29 -5.31 12.49
C VAL A 173 18.12 -4.29 13.26
N GLU A 174 19.42 -4.20 12.99
CA GLU A 174 20.29 -3.18 13.62
C GLU A 174 19.85 -1.76 13.24
N LEU A 175 19.54 -1.53 11.97
CA LEU A 175 19.05 -0.26 11.47
C LEU A 175 17.68 0.12 12.06
N GLU A 176 16.82 -0.87 12.30
CA GLU A 176 15.50 -0.67 12.91
C GLU A 176 15.63 -0.30 14.40
N VAL A 177 16.51 -1.00 15.14
CA VAL A 177 16.82 -0.70 16.54
C VAL A 177 17.44 0.69 16.70
N THR A 178 18.26 1.12 15.74
CA THR A 178 18.88 2.45 15.74
C THR A 178 17.96 3.54 15.18
N GLY A 179 16.74 3.20 14.77
CA GLY A 179 15.75 4.14 14.27
C GLY A 179 16.11 4.77 12.93
N ARG A 180 16.90 4.08 12.11
CA ARG A 180 17.30 4.51 10.75
C ARG A 180 16.39 3.96 9.66
N VAL A 181 15.74 2.83 9.92
CA VAL A 181 14.70 2.25 9.06
C VAL A 181 13.46 1.90 9.87
N VAL A 182 12.31 1.87 9.21
CA VAL A 182 11.03 1.44 9.79
C VAL A 182 10.48 0.29 8.96
N ARG A 183 9.97 -0.73 9.65
CA ARG A 183 9.27 -1.86 9.04
C ARG A 183 7.78 -1.57 8.89
N GLY A 184 7.29 -1.63 7.66
CA GLY A 184 5.89 -1.49 7.29
C GLY A 184 5.14 -2.81 7.11
N ALA A 185 3.88 -2.69 6.67
CA ALA A 185 3.06 -3.82 6.25
C ALA A 185 3.73 -4.61 5.10
N GLY A 186 3.56 -5.93 5.06
CA GLY A 186 4.16 -6.79 4.03
C GLY A 186 5.67 -7.01 4.15
N ALA A 187 6.26 -6.71 5.32
CA ALA A 187 7.71 -6.78 5.56
C ALA A 187 8.55 -5.82 4.69
N LEU A 188 7.94 -4.74 4.21
CA LEU A 188 8.65 -3.67 3.53
C LEU A 188 9.44 -2.83 4.55
N TYR A 189 10.66 -2.45 4.19
CA TYR A 189 11.51 -1.54 4.95
C TYR A 189 11.64 -0.22 4.19
N ARG A 190 11.68 0.89 4.92
CA ARG A 190 11.97 2.24 4.39
C ARG A 190 12.82 3.04 5.36
N LEU A 191 13.44 4.13 4.91
CA LEU A 191 14.12 5.08 5.79
C LEU A 191 13.10 5.67 6.81
N ALA A 192 13.57 5.81 8.06
CA ALA A 192 12.77 6.30 9.18
C ALA A 192 12.45 7.80 9.07
#